data_AF-A0A9Q0NDJ5-F1
#
_entry.id   AF-A0A9Q0NDJ5-F1
#
_cell.length_a   1.000
_cell.length_b   1.000
_cell.length_c   1.000
_cell.angle_alpha   90.00
_cell.angle_beta   90.00
_cell.angle_gamma   90.00
#
_symmetry.space_group_name_H-M   'P 1'
#
loop_
_entity.id
_entity.type
_entity.pdbx_description
1 polymer ?
#
loop_
_entity_poly.entity_id
_entity_poly.type
_entity_poly.pdbx_seq_one_letter_code
_entity_poly.pdbx_strand_id
1 'polypeptide(L)'
;MGDTSPGDEVGPKEKQMILEVFHNGGLVNQSKKGTHKRKQLTAFETEFNDFRVNTLDPVLKKCQDLFNMQSKSSKAADLIHSFLNRYLVVPSATRWNSLYDSVTLLSTLLDDKPEEMTDVMTGLSLEKISSREHDVLKEYIKITENVADALDVLQGEVYMYQGVFSPTIHKMT
;
A
#
# COMPACT_ATOMS: atom_id res chain seq x y z
N MET A 1 42.85 -1.66 21.75
CA MET A 1 41.75 -1.55 22.73
C MET A 1 41.39 -0.08 22.74
N GLY A 2 40.33 0.44 22.13
CA GLY A 2 39.02 -0.13 21.78
C GLY A 2 38.01 0.95 22.16
N ASP A 3 38.12 2.12 21.54
CA ASP A 3 37.25 3.28 21.78
C ASP A 3 35.88 3.02 21.14
N THR A 4 34.84 2.97 21.97
CA THR A 4 33.44 2.78 21.58
C THR A 4 32.78 4.13 21.30
N SER A 5 32.26 4.28 20.08
CA SER A 5 31.39 5.38 19.62
C SER A 5 30.09 5.49 20.44
N PRO A 6 29.49 6.70 20.54
CA PRO A 6 28.18 6.88 21.14
C PRO A 6 27.09 6.43 20.16
N GLY A 7 26.30 5.44 20.58
CA GLY A 7 25.02 5.10 19.96
C GLY A 7 23.92 5.99 20.54
N ASP A 8 23.20 6.68 19.67
CA ASP A 8 22.02 7.47 20.03
C ASP A 8 20.85 6.55 20.41
N GLU A 9 20.69 6.32 21.71
CA GLU A 9 19.46 5.80 22.30
C GLU A 9 18.37 6.90 22.26
N VAL A 10 17.40 6.74 21.36
CA VAL A 10 16.19 7.58 21.34
C VAL A 10 15.33 7.23 22.57
N GLY A 11 15.26 8.19 23.50
CA GLY A 11 14.79 7.99 24.87
C GLY A 11 13.27 7.86 25.08
N PRO A 12 12.87 7.47 26.31
CA PRO A 12 11.51 7.04 26.69
C PRO A 12 10.40 8.11 26.65
N LYS A 13 10.69 9.35 26.23
CA LYS A 13 9.71 10.44 26.20
C LYS A 13 8.76 10.39 24.98
N GLU A 14 9.18 9.79 23.87
CA GLU A 14 8.33 9.64 22.67
C GLU A 14 7.25 8.57 22.82
N LYS A 15 7.54 7.49 23.57
CA LYS A 15 6.54 6.46 23.89
C LYS A 15 5.43 6.99 24.81
N GLN A 16 5.75 7.98 25.65
CA GLN A 16 4.77 8.59 26.57
C GLN A 16 3.76 9.48 25.84
N MET A 17 4.15 10.12 24.73
CA MET A 17 3.27 11.02 23.96
C MET A 17 2.16 10.26 23.21
N ILE A 18 2.44 9.04 22.75
CA ILE A 18 1.47 8.22 22.01
C ILE A 18 0.41 7.61 22.95
N LEU A 19 0.78 7.27 24.18
CA LEU A 19 -0.12 6.67 25.16
C LEU A 19 -1.13 7.66 25.77
N GLU A 20 -0.75 8.92 25.97
CA GLU A 20 -1.67 9.94 26.50
C GLU A 20 -2.76 10.36 25.50
N VAL A 21 -2.48 10.27 24.19
CA VAL A 21 -3.46 10.55 23.14
C VAL A 21 -4.59 9.49 23.12
N PHE A 22 -4.26 8.23 23.43
CA PHE A 22 -5.26 7.14 23.42
C PHE A 22 -6.07 7.06 24.72
N HIS A 23 -5.50 7.42 25.89
CA HIS A 23 -6.22 7.29 27.17
C HIS A 23 -7.13 8.48 27.52
N ASN A 24 -6.88 9.68 27.02
CA ASN A 24 -7.69 10.87 27.34
C ASN A 24 -8.93 11.08 26.43
N GLY A 25 -9.35 10.05 25.69
CA GLY A 25 -10.60 10.04 24.90
C GLY A 25 -11.90 10.02 25.73
N GLY A 26 -11.81 10.17 27.06
CA GLY A 26 -12.95 10.20 27.97
C GLY A 26 -13.60 11.57 28.10
N LEU A 27 -14.74 11.74 27.41
CA LEU A 27 -15.91 12.56 27.78
C LEU A 27 -15.69 13.91 28.50
N VAL A 28 -15.48 14.99 27.73
CA VAL A 28 -16.00 16.31 28.11
C VAL A 28 -16.71 16.98 26.93
N ASN A 29 -17.97 17.33 27.21
CA ASN A 29 -18.87 18.17 26.44
C ASN A 29 -18.15 19.38 25.84
N GLN A 30 -18.18 19.54 24.52
CA GLN A 30 -18.12 20.87 23.92
C GLN A 30 -19.07 20.97 22.72
N SER A 31 -20.14 21.74 22.92
CA SER A 31 -21.09 22.23 21.93
C SER A 31 -20.47 23.22 20.92
N LYS A 32 -19.19 23.05 20.57
CA LYS A 32 -18.44 23.86 19.58
C LYS A 32 -17.57 23.01 18.63
N LYS A 33 -17.88 21.72 18.46
CA LYS A 33 -17.02 20.73 17.76
C LYS A 33 -17.20 20.65 16.23
N GLY A 34 -18.13 21.39 15.63
CA GLY A 34 -18.48 21.23 14.20
C GLY A 34 -17.50 21.84 13.20
N THR A 35 -16.81 22.93 13.53
CA THR A 35 -15.99 23.70 12.56
C THR A 35 -14.51 23.33 12.62
N HIS A 36 -13.97 23.02 13.80
CA HIS A 36 -12.56 22.67 13.95
C HIS A 36 -12.26 21.22 13.53
N LYS A 37 -13.18 20.27 13.79
CA LYS A 37 -13.09 18.90 13.23
C LYS A 37 -13.16 18.90 11.71
N ARG A 38 -14.06 19.71 11.12
CA ARG A 38 -14.17 19.84 9.65
C ARG A 38 -12.91 20.42 9.03
N LYS A 39 -12.33 21.48 9.61
CA LYS A 39 -11.07 22.06 9.13
C LYS A 39 -9.88 21.08 9.20
N GLN A 40 -9.81 20.26 10.25
CA GLN A 40 -8.77 19.22 10.36
C GLN A 40 -9.01 18.03 9.42
N LEU A 41 -10.26 17.61 9.22
CA LEU A 41 -10.61 16.61 8.20
C LEU A 41 -10.22 17.08 6.80
N THR A 42 -10.55 18.32 6.43
CA THR A 42 -10.23 18.85 5.10
C THR A 42 -8.73 19.00 4.86
N ALA A 43 -7.95 19.31 5.91
CA ALA A 43 -6.50 19.40 5.82
C ALA A 43 -5.89 18.00 5.59
N PHE A 44 -6.30 17.01 6.38
CA PHE A 44 -5.89 15.61 6.21
C PHE A 44 -6.30 15.05 4.83
N GLU A 45 -7.53 15.30 4.38
CA GLU A 45 -8.01 14.90 3.05
C GLU A 45 -7.19 15.54 1.92
N THR A 46 -6.76 16.79 2.10
CA THR A 46 -5.91 17.49 1.13
C THR A 46 -4.51 16.91 1.11
N GLU A 47 -3.90 16.69 2.27
CA GLU A 47 -2.57 16.06 2.39
C GLU A 47 -2.56 14.63 1.82
N PHE A 48 -3.61 13.85 2.11
CA PHE A 48 -3.76 12.51 1.56
C PHE A 48 -3.96 12.52 0.04
N ASN A 49 -4.76 13.46 -0.49
CA ASN A 49 -4.91 13.60 -1.93
C ASN A 49 -3.62 14.05 -2.61
N ASP A 50 -2.84 14.93 -1.97
CA ASP A 50 -1.56 15.37 -2.48
C ASP A 50 -0.57 14.20 -2.55
N PHE A 51 -0.46 13.42 -1.47
CA PHE A 51 0.34 12.19 -1.46
C PHE A 51 -0.11 11.20 -2.54
N ARG A 52 -1.43 10.99 -2.66
CA ARG A 52 -2.02 10.07 -3.65
C ARG A 52 -1.66 10.49 -5.08
N VAL A 53 -1.93 11.74 -5.44
CA VAL A 53 -1.75 12.23 -6.82
C VAL A 53 -0.27 12.39 -7.18
N ASN A 54 0.56 12.86 -6.25
CA ASN A 54 1.96 13.19 -6.55
C ASN A 54 2.92 12.02 -6.34
N THR A 55 2.56 11.04 -5.50
CA THR A 55 3.48 9.94 -5.13
C THR A 55 2.91 8.57 -5.52
N LEU A 56 1.68 8.25 -5.12
CA LEU A 56 1.13 6.91 -5.34
C LEU A 56 0.69 6.66 -6.79
N ASP A 57 -0.09 7.57 -7.38
CA ASP A 57 -0.62 7.44 -8.74
C ASP A 57 0.49 7.25 -9.80
N PRO A 58 1.63 7.99 -9.76
CA PRO A 58 2.75 7.76 -10.69
C PRO A 58 3.39 6.38 -10.53
N VAL A 59 3.56 5.89 -9.30
CA VAL A 59 4.17 4.58 -9.03
C VAL A 59 3.24 3.45 -9.47
N LEU A 60 1.96 3.55 -9.17
CA LEU A 60 0.94 2.60 -9.64
C LEU A 60 0.83 2.62 -11.17
N LYS A 61 0.99 3.78 -11.81
CA LYS A 61 1.01 3.88 -13.27
C LYS A 61 2.20 3.13 -13.87
N LYS A 62 3.40 3.26 -13.30
CA LYS A 62 4.58 2.47 -13.74
C LYS A 62 4.31 0.96 -13.63
N CYS A 63 3.71 0.52 -12.52
CA CYS A 63 3.31 -0.88 -12.33
C CYS A 63 2.27 -1.31 -13.36
N GLN A 64 1.27 -0.46 -13.63
CA GLN A 64 0.23 -0.73 -14.62
C GLN A 64 0.80 -0.81 -16.04
N ASP A 65 1.77 0.03 -16.38
CA ASP A 65 2.46 -0.01 -17.67
C ASP A 65 3.24 -1.31 -17.84
N LEU A 66 3.89 -1.81 -16.79
CA LEU A 66 4.51 -3.14 -16.77
C LEU A 66 3.47 -4.25 -17.01
N PHE A 67 2.36 -4.26 -16.28
CA PHE A 67 1.31 -5.27 -16.44
C PHE A 67 0.67 -5.21 -17.83
N ASN A 68 0.46 -4.01 -18.36
CA ASN A 68 -0.07 -3.79 -19.71
C ASN A 68 0.89 -4.31 -20.79
N MET A 69 2.20 -4.12 -20.62
CA MET A 69 3.20 -4.62 -21.55
C MET A 69 3.21 -6.14 -21.60
N GLN A 70 3.16 -6.80 -20.44
CA GLN A 70 3.01 -8.27 -20.36
C GLN A 70 1.71 -8.72 -21.06
N SER A 71 0.59 -8.08 -20.77
CA SER A 71 -0.72 -8.48 -21.32
C SER A 71 -0.84 -8.26 -22.82
N LYS A 72 -0.14 -7.26 -23.38
CA LYS A 72 -0.23 -6.90 -24.81
C LYS A 72 0.78 -7.65 -25.68
N SER A 73 1.89 -8.12 -25.13
CA SER A 73 2.98 -8.71 -25.89
C SER A 73 3.42 -10.03 -25.30
N SER A 74 3.19 -11.13 -26.04
CA SER A 74 3.70 -12.46 -25.68
C SER A 74 5.22 -12.46 -25.54
N LYS A 75 5.94 -11.71 -26.38
CA LYS A 75 7.40 -11.55 -26.29
C LYS A 75 7.82 -10.89 -24.98
N ALA A 76 7.06 -9.90 -24.49
CA ALA A 76 7.31 -9.27 -23.20
C ALA A 76 7.02 -10.24 -22.05
N ALA A 77 5.94 -11.02 -22.15
CA ALA A 77 5.60 -12.04 -21.18
C ALA A 77 6.65 -13.16 -21.10
N ASP A 78 7.18 -13.62 -22.24
CA ASP A 78 8.25 -14.62 -22.30
C ASP A 78 9.56 -14.08 -21.71
N LEU A 79 9.87 -12.79 -21.95
CA LEU A 79 11.03 -12.13 -21.37
C LEU A 79 10.89 -12.07 -19.83
N ILE A 80 9.74 -11.62 -19.33
CA ILE A 80 9.44 -11.60 -17.89
C ILE A 80 9.54 -13.02 -17.30
N HIS A 81 8.95 -14.01 -17.96
CA HIS A 81 9.02 -15.39 -17.51
C HIS A 81 10.45 -15.94 -17.52
N SER A 82 11.30 -15.53 -18.47
CA SER A 82 12.68 -16.00 -18.54
C SER A 82 13.55 -15.49 -17.38
N PHE A 83 13.31 -14.26 -16.91
CA PHE A 83 14.06 -13.66 -15.80
C PHE A 83 13.45 -14.02 -14.43
N LEU A 84 12.13 -13.93 -14.29
CA LEU A 84 11.45 -14.12 -13.00
C LEU A 84 11.03 -15.58 -12.76
N ASN A 85 11.05 -16.42 -13.80
CA ASN A 85 10.58 -17.81 -13.79
C ASN A 85 9.10 -17.93 -13.35
N ARG A 86 8.32 -16.85 -13.56
CA ARG A 86 6.90 -16.72 -13.26
C ARG A 86 6.30 -15.59 -14.10
N TYR A 87 5.02 -15.69 -14.43
CA TYR A 87 4.24 -14.59 -15.01
C TYR A 87 3.71 -13.66 -13.91
N LEU A 88 3.66 -12.35 -14.17
CA LEU A 88 3.01 -11.41 -13.26
C LEU A 88 1.50 -11.62 -13.28
N VAL A 89 0.84 -11.40 -12.14
CA VAL A 89 -0.61 -11.29 -12.07
C VAL A 89 -0.98 -9.93 -12.67
N VAL A 90 -1.86 -9.95 -13.68
CA VAL A 90 -2.35 -8.73 -14.32
C VAL A 90 -3.60 -8.28 -13.56
N PRO A 91 -3.68 -7.02 -13.09
CA PRO A 91 -4.84 -6.53 -12.38
C PRO A 91 -6.06 -6.52 -13.30
N SER A 92 -7.16 -7.09 -12.82
CA SER A 92 -8.45 -7.11 -13.50
C SER A 92 -9.34 -5.98 -12.97
N ALA A 93 -9.87 -5.15 -13.87
CA ALA A 93 -10.82 -4.10 -13.52
C ALA A 93 -12.10 -4.63 -12.85
N THR A 94 -12.45 -5.90 -13.04
CA THR A 94 -13.66 -6.51 -12.48
C THR A 94 -13.47 -7.11 -11.09
N ARG A 95 -12.23 -7.25 -10.59
CA ARG A 95 -11.93 -7.81 -9.26
C ARG A 95 -11.07 -6.82 -8.49
N TRP A 96 -11.67 -6.07 -7.57
CA TRP A 96 -11.01 -4.95 -6.90
C TRP A 96 -9.76 -5.37 -6.11
N ASN A 97 -9.71 -6.61 -5.61
CA ASN A 97 -8.54 -7.16 -4.91
C ASN A 97 -7.39 -7.57 -5.84
N SER A 98 -7.65 -7.73 -7.13
CA SER A 98 -6.61 -8.16 -8.07
C SER A 98 -5.47 -7.15 -8.22
N LEU A 99 -5.72 -5.85 -8.01
CA LEU A 99 -4.66 -4.85 -7.98
C LEU A 99 -3.77 -5.02 -6.75
N TYR A 100 -4.36 -5.24 -5.58
CA TYR A 100 -3.64 -5.54 -4.35
C TYR A 100 -2.79 -6.81 -4.52
N ASP A 101 -3.35 -7.88 -5.07
CA ASP A 101 -2.63 -9.14 -5.31
C ASP A 101 -1.45 -8.95 -6.27
N SER A 102 -1.66 -8.18 -7.34
CA SER A 102 -0.63 -7.91 -8.36
C SER A 102 0.50 -7.06 -7.80
N VAL A 103 0.18 -6.03 -7.02
CA VAL A 103 1.16 -5.14 -6.38
C VAL A 103 1.92 -5.88 -5.27
N THR A 104 1.24 -6.72 -4.49
CA THR A 104 1.87 -7.56 -3.47
C THR A 104 2.87 -8.53 -4.08
N LEU A 105 2.46 -9.24 -5.14
CA LEU A 105 3.39 -10.10 -5.89
C LEU A 105 4.59 -9.32 -6.43
N LEU A 106 4.35 -8.14 -7.01
CA LEU A 106 5.42 -7.29 -7.52
C LEU A 106 6.39 -6.86 -6.42
N SER A 107 5.90 -6.47 -5.25
CA SER A 107 6.74 -6.11 -4.10
C SER A 107 7.56 -7.30 -3.59
N THR A 108 6.97 -8.50 -3.52
CA THR A 108 7.72 -9.70 -3.14
C THR A 108 8.82 -10.05 -4.14
N LEU A 109 8.58 -9.84 -5.44
CA LEU A 109 9.59 -10.05 -6.48
C LEU A 109 10.70 -9.01 -6.43
N LEU A 110 10.39 -7.77 -6.06
CA LEU A 110 11.41 -6.73 -5.83
C LEU A 110 12.28 -7.03 -4.60
N ASP A 111 11.73 -7.67 -3.56
CA ASP A 111 12.49 -8.10 -2.38
C ASP A 111 13.33 -9.36 -2.67
N ASP A 112 12.77 -10.36 -3.35
CA ASP A 112 13.45 -11.64 -3.62
C ASP A 112 14.50 -11.54 -4.74
N LYS A 113 14.23 -10.71 -5.76
CA LYS A 113 14.93 -10.68 -7.04
C LYS A 113 15.08 -9.26 -7.62
N PRO A 114 15.78 -8.35 -6.92
CA PRO A 114 15.91 -6.95 -7.34
C PRO A 114 16.71 -6.78 -8.65
N GLU A 115 17.71 -7.63 -8.88
CA GLU A 115 18.54 -7.58 -10.10
C GLU A 115 17.75 -8.05 -11.31
N GLU A 116 17.04 -9.18 -11.23
CA GLU A 116 16.24 -9.69 -12.34
C GLU A 116 15.09 -8.72 -12.69
N MET A 117 14.47 -8.07 -11.70
CA MET A 117 13.47 -7.04 -11.95
C MET A 117 14.06 -5.81 -12.67
N THR A 118 15.29 -5.43 -12.33
CA THR A 118 15.99 -4.34 -13.01
C THR A 118 16.32 -4.69 -14.47
N ASP A 119 16.69 -5.95 -14.72
CA ASP A 119 16.94 -6.46 -16.06
C ASP A 119 15.67 -6.56 -16.90
N VAL A 120 14.55 -7.00 -16.30
CA VAL A 120 13.23 -7.00 -16.94
C VAL A 120 12.81 -5.59 -17.33
N MET A 121 12.94 -4.61 -16.42
CA MET A 121 12.60 -3.21 -16.72
C MET A 121 13.48 -2.65 -17.84
N THR A 122 14.78 -2.94 -17.82
CA THR A 122 15.72 -2.51 -18.86
C THR A 122 15.39 -3.17 -20.20
N GLY A 123 15.10 -4.48 -20.22
CA GLY A 123 14.73 -5.24 -21.41
C GLY A 123 13.39 -4.81 -22.01
N LEU A 124 12.46 -4.32 -21.18
CA LEU A 124 11.18 -3.75 -21.61
C LEU A 124 11.25 -2.25 -21.92
N SER A 125 12.42 -1.62 -21.78
CA SER A 125 12.62 -0.17 -21.91
C SER A 125 11.69 0.66 -21.01
N LEU A 126 11.38 0.14 -19.82
CA LEU A 126 10.59 0.80 -18.79
C LEU A 126 11.49 1.51 -17.78
N GLU A 127 10.96 2.53 -17.12
CA GLU A 127 11.67 3.22 -16.05
C GLU A 127 11.83 2.28 -14.84
N LYS A 128 13.06 2.19 -14.31
CA LYS A 128 13.36 1.35 -13.16
C LYS A 128 12.59 1.83 -11.93
N ILE A 129 12.08 0.88 -11.13
CA ILE A 129 11.47 1.19 -9.83
C ILE A 129 12.59 1.57 -8.87
N SER A 130 12.55 2.79 -8.36
CA SER A 130 13.50 3.27 -7.35
C SER A 130 13.20 2.67 -5.98
N SER A 131 14.20 2.58 -5.09
CA SER A 131 14.00 2.10 -3.71
C SER A 131 12.90 2.89 -2.98
N ARG A 132 12.82 4.20 -3.22
CA ARG A 132 11.76 5.04 -2.66
C ARG A 132 10.36 4.66 -3.16
N GLU A 133 10.25 4.28 -4.44
CA GLU A 133 8.98 3.86 -5.02
C GLU A 133 8.56 2.48 -4.48
N HIS A 134 9.54 1.61 -4.21
CA HIS A 134 9.30 0.35 -3.55
C HIS A 134 8.77 0.52 -2.12
N ASP A 135 9.31 1.47 -1.35
CA ASP A 135 8.79 1.77 -0.01
C ASP A 135 7.33 2.26 -0.05
N VAL A 136 6.98 3.11 -1.04
CA VAL A 136 5.60 3.57 -1.27
C VAL A 136 4.67 2.40 -1.59
N LEU A 137 5.13 1.40 -2.36
CA LEU A 137 4.35 0.20 -2.64
C LEU A 137 4.10 -0.62 -1.36
N LYS A 138 5.09 -0.75 -0.47
CA LYS A 138 4.94 -1.44 0.82
C LYS A 138 3.95 -0.72 1.73
N GLU A 139 4.03 0.61 1.80
CA GLU A 139 3.06 1.42 2.53
C GLU A 139 1.64 1.25 1.96
N TYR A 140 1.49 1.26 0.63
CA TYR A 140 0.23 1.01 -0.04
C TYR A 140 -0.36 -0.36 0.33
N ILE A 141 0.44 -1.44 0.25
CA ILE A 141 0.02 -2.80 0.62
C ILE A 141 -0.49 -2.82 2.07
N LYS A 142 0.26 -2.24 3.01
CA LYS A 142 -0.13 -2.19 4.43
C LYS A 142 -1.44 -1.46 4.68
N ILE A 143 -1.70 -0.37 3.96
CA ILE A 143 -2.94 0.40 4.09
C ILE A 143 -4.11 -0.36 3.47
N THR A 144 -3.88 -1.02 2.34
CA THR A 144 -4.92 -1.67 1.55
C THR A 144 -5.21 -3.12 1.96
N GLU A 145 -4.35 -3.76 2.74
CA GLU A 145 -4.53 -5.12 3.28
C GLU A 145 -5.89 -5.30 3.96
N ASN A 146 -6.22 -4.44 4.93
CA ASN A 146 -7.49 -4.51 5.65
C ASN A 146 -8.71 -4.31 4.73
N VAL A 147 -8.54 -3.53 3.66
CA VAL A 147 -9.58 -3.29 2.66
C VAL A 147 -9.73 -4.51 1.75
N ALA A 148 -8.63 -5.12 1.33
CA ALA A 148 -8.62 -6.33 0.50
C ALA A 148 -9.25 -7.52 1.23
N ASP A 149 -8.85 -7.76 2.48
CA ASP A 149 -9.42 -8.80 3.36
C ASP A 149 -10.94 -8.68 3.48
N ALA A 150 -11.39 -7.46 3.72
CA ALA A 150 -12.79 -7.20 3.93
C ALA A 150 -13.58 -7.23 2.61
N LEU A 151 -12.97 -6.84 1.48
CA LEU A 151 -13.53 -7.05 0.15
C LEU A 151 -13.63 -8.54 -0.20
N ASP A 152 -12.68 -9.39 0.20
CA ASP A 152 -12.74 -10.85 -0.02
C ASP A 152 -13.93 -11.47 0.72
N VAL A 153 -14.15 -11.05 1.98
CA VAL A 153 -15.33 -11.47 2.76
C VAL A 153 -16.64 -11.03 2.10
N LEU A 154 -16.65 -9.82 1.53
CA LEU A 154 -17.85 -9.25 0.88
C LEU A 154 -18.09 -9.83 -0.52
N GLN A 155 -17.05 -10.22 -1.25
CA GLN A 155 -17.13 -10.79 -2.61
C GLN A 155 -17.29 -12.32 -2.60
N GLY A 156 -17.02 -12.99 -1.48
CA GLY A 156 -17.33 -14.41 -1.29
C GLY A 156 -18.85 -14.63 -1.18
N GLU A 157 -19.51 -14.89 -2.32
CA GLU A 157 -20.97 -15.03 -2.50
C GLU A 157 -21.68 -16.04 -1.58
N VAL A 158 -20.95 -16.75 -0.70
CA VAL A 158 -21.49 -17.86 0.10
C VAL A 158 -22.16 -17.38 1.41
N TYR A 159 -21.87 -16.18 1.94
CA TYR A 159 -22.40 -15.75 3.26
C TYR A 159 -22.76 -14.26 3.41
N MET A 160 -23.11 -13.54 2.34
CA MET A 160 -23.41 -12.12 2.43
C MET A 160 -24.85 -11.85 2.95
N TYR A 161 -25.07 -12.06 4.25
CA TYR A 161 -26.27 -11.61 4.95
C TYR A 161 -26.02 -10.23 5.59
N GLN A 162 -27.06 -9.42 5.81
CA GLN A 162 -26.93 -8.10 6.48
C GLN A 162 -26.16 -8.17 7.81
N GLY A 163 -26.19 -9.31 8.49
CA GLY A 163 -25.45 -9.55 9.74
C GLY A 163 -23.91 -9.63 9.59
N VAL A 164 -23.37 -9.89 8.39
CA VAL A 164 -21.92 -9.96 8.14
C VAL A 164 -21.37 -8.63 7.61
N PHE A 165 -22.22 -7.83 6.96
CA PHE A 165 -21.83 -6.53 6.42
C PHE A 165 -21.39 -5.53 7.50
N SER A 166 -22.26 -5.28 8.48
CA SER A 166 -21.98 -4.29 9.54
C SER A 166 -20.69 -4.59 10.34
N PRO A 167 -20.41 -5.83 10.78
CA PRO A 167 -19.17 -6.11 11.50
C PRO A 167 -17.93 -6.03 10.60
N THR A 168 -18.05 -6.34 9.30
CA THR A 168 -16.91 -6.27 8.36
C THR A 168 -16.44 -4.84 8.14
N ILE A 169 -17.36 -3.87 7.99
CA ILE A 169 -17.01 -2.45 7.91
C ILE A 169 -16.41 -1.94 9.23
N HIS A 170 -16.96 -2.37 10.36
CA HIS A 170 -16.42 -1.97 11.67
C HIS A 170 -14.99 -2.47 11.89
N LYS A 171 -14.64 -3.65 11.38
CA LYS A 171 -13.28 -4.19 11.42
C LYS A 171 -12.26 -3.34 10.65
N MET A 172 -12.70 -2.55 9.66
CA MET A 172 -11.82 -1.69 8.87
C MET A 172 -11.50 -0.34 9.54
N THR A 173 -12.26 0.07 10.56
CA THR A 173 -12.19 1.42 11.19
C THR A 173 -11.42 1.39 12.49
#